data_AF-A0A355YKG2-F1
#
_entry.id   AF-A0A355YKG2-F1
#
_cell.length_a   1.000
_cell.length_b   1.000
_cell.length_c   1.000
_cell.angle_alpha   90.00
_cell.angle_beta   90.00
_cell.angle_gamma   90.00
#
_symmetry.space_group_name_H-M   'P 1'
#
loop_
_entity.id
_entity.type
_entity.pdbx_description
1 polymer ?
#
loop_
_entity_poly.entity_id
_entity_poly.type
_entity_poly.pdbx_seq_one_letter_code
_entity_poly.pdbx_strand_id
1 'polypeptide(L)'
;MTTVQNKFNGGILKMKNYKFWFCTGSQDLYGEKCLSVVAEQSAKIVAGLNAGGKLPYEVILKPTLISQASIRKTLNEANSDPDCAGVITWMHTFSPAKMWIIGLQEYRKPLCHLLTQFNEEIPYGTIDMDFMNEN
;
A
#
# COMPACT_ATOMS: atom_id res chain seq x y z
N MET A 1 20.05 7.74 13.22
CA MET A 1 18.81 7.32 13.89
C MET A 1 18.46 8.37 14.92
N THR A 2 17.66 9.36 14.55
CA THR A 2 17.26 10.43 15.47
C THR A 2 15.75 10.29 15.64
N THR A 3 15.34 9.69 16.74
CA THR A 3 13.92 9.61 17.11
C THR A 3 13.41 11.04 17.29
N VAL A 4 12.41 11.44 16.50
CA VAL A 4 11.71 12.71 16.70
C VAL A 4 11.02 12.64 18.06
N GLN A 5 11.64 13.22 19.09
CA GLN A 5 11.01 13.37 20.40
C GLN A 5 10.04 14.56 20.34
N ASN A 6 8.76 14.28 20.12
CA ASN A 6 7.70 15.27 20.33
C ASN A 6 7.59 15.57 21.83
N LYS A 7 8.12 16.72 22.27
CA LYS A 7 8.01 17.20 23.64
C LYS A 7 6.58 17.65 23.93
N PHE A 8 5.78 16.80 24.56
CA PHE A 8 4.59 17.20 25.30
C PHE A 8 4.98 17.34 26.78
N ASN A 9 4.67 18.49 27.39
CA ASN A 9 4.88 18.75 28.82
C ASN A 9 3.91 17.89 29.65
N GLY A 10 4.36 16.68 30.04
CA GLY A 10 3.60 15.79 30.92
C GLY A 10 4.00 14.32 30.72
N GLY A 11 5.13 13.90 31.32
CA GLY A 11 5.58 12.50 31.30
C GLY A 11 6.04 12.00 29.93
N ILE A 12 7.07 11.15 29.90
CA ILE A 12 7.49 10.50 28.64
C ILE A 12 6.45 9.43 28.30
N LEU A 13 5.43 9.79 27.51
CA LEU A 13 4.55 8.83 26.86
C LEU A 13 5.37 8.07 25.81
N LYS A 14 5.71 6.82 26.11
CA LYS A 14 6.40 5.93 25.17
C LYS A 14 5.41 5.51 24.08
N MET A 15 5.43 6.20 22.96
CA MET A 15 4.64 5.83 21.78
C MET A 15 5.05 4.43 21.33
N LYS A 16 4.04 3.56 21.12
CA LYS A 16 4.28 2.22 20.57
C LYS A 16 4.82 2.35 19.15
N ASN A 17 5.81 1.53 18.81
CA ASN A 17 6.38 1.52 17.46
C ASN A 17 5.44 0.79 16.51
N TYR A 18 4.55 1.55 15.86
CA TYR A 18 3.62 1.03 14.88
C TYR A 18 4.22 1.00 13.48
N LYS A 19 3.59 0.22 12.60
CA LYS A 19 3.84 0.18 11.15
C LYS A 19 2.53 0.28 10.39
N PHE A 20 2.61 0.77 9.16
CA PHE A 20 1.47 0.81 8.23
C PHE A 20 1.74 -0.14 7.08
N TRP A 21 0.73 -0.89 6.64
CA TRP A 21 0.89 -1.80 5.51
C TRP A 21 0.50 -1.11 4.22
N PHE A 22 1.28 -1.29 3.18
CA PHE A 22 0.98 -0.81 1.83
C PHE A 22 0.54 -2.00 0.97
N CYS A 23 -0.71 -1.98 0.55
CA CYS A 23 -1.36 -3.05 -0.19
C CYS A 23 -1.71 -2.56 -1.60
N THR A 24 -1.01 -3.09 -2.59
CA THR A 24 -1.29 -2.78 -4.01
C THR A 24 -2.34 -3.73 -4.57
N GLY A 25 -3.39 -3.19 -5.19
CA GLY A 25 -4.43 -3.94 -5.87
C GLY A 25 -4.18 -4.10 -7.37
N SER A 26 -4.46 -5.30 -7.89
CA SER A 26 -4.46 -5.62 -9.32
C SER A 26 -5.41 -6.81 -9.60
N GLN A 27 -5.22 -7.52 -10.71
CA GLN A 27 -5.91 -8.76 -11.07
C GLN A 27 -5.06 -9.65 -11.97
N ASP A 28 -5.34 -10.95 -11.98
CA ASP A 28 -4.57 -11.96 -12.70
C ASP A 28 -4.65 -11.83 -14.25
N LEU A 29 -5.71 -11.17 -14.75
CA LEU A 29 -5.95 -10.98 -16.19
C LEU A 29 -4.84 -10.19 -16.92
N TYR A 30 -4.01 -9.45 -16.18
CA TYR A 30 -2.91 -8.66 -16.74
C TYR A 30 -1.63 -9.48 -17.01
N GLY A 31 -1.55 -10.71 -16.51
CA GLY A 31 -0.39 -11.59 -16.71
C GLY A 31 0.85 -11.20 -15.92
N GLU A 32 1.81 -12.12 -15.85
CA GLU A 32 2.97 -12.02 -14.96
C GLU A 32 3.87 -10.81 -15.25
N LYS A 33 4.02 -10.43 -16.52
CA LYS A 33 4.85 -9.27 -16.92
C LYS A 33 4.33 -7.99 -16.28
N CYS A 34 3.04 -7.70 -16.44
CA CYS A 34 2.41 -6.51 -15.84
C CYS A 34 2.46 -6.59 -14.31
N LEU A 35 2.13 -7.74 -13.72
CA LEU A 35 2.19 -7.92 -12.26
C LEU A 35 3.60 -7.71 -11.68
N SER A 36 4.65 -8.05 -12.43
CA SER A 36 6.03 -7.78 -12.03
C SER A 36 6.33 -6.28 -12.04
N VAL A 37 5.85 -5.54 -13.03
CA VAL A 37 5.97 -4.07 -13.10
C VAL A 37 5.22 -3.42 -11.93
N VAL A 38 3.99 -3.85 -11.66
CA VAL A 38 3.18 -3.38 -10.53
C VAL A 38 3.91 -3.58 -9.21
N ALA A 39 4.51 -4.76 -8.99
CA ALA A 39 5.28 -5.06 -7.79
C ALA A 39 6.54 -4.18 -7.67
N GLU A 40 7.27 -3.97 -8.77
CA GLU A 40 8.45 -3.11 -8.80
C GLU A 40 8.11 -1.65 -8.47
N GLN A 41 7.09 -1.10 -9.12
CA GLN A 41 6.67 0.29 -8.89
C GLN A 41 6.14 0.50 -7.47
N SER A 42 5.41 -0.48 -6.92
CA SER A 42 4.98 -0.46 -5.52
C SER A 42 6.16 -0.43 -4.55
N ALA A 43 7.21 -1.22 -4.82
CA ALA A 43 8.43 -1.23 -4.02
C ALA A 43 9.16 0.12 -4.06
N LYS A 44 9.24 0.75 -5.24
CA LYS A 44 9.81 2.09 -5.40
C LYS A 44 9.04 3.16 -4.62
N ILE A 45 7.70 3.13 -4.67
CA ILE A 45 6.86 4.06 -3.90
C ILE A 45 7.10 3.89 -2.40
N VAL A 46 7.03 2.65 -1.87
CA VAL A 46 7.23 2.40 -0.44
C VAL A 46 8.65 2.77 0.01
N ALA A 47 9.67 2.47 -0.80
CA ALA A 47 11.04 2.89 -0.52
C ALA A 47 11.17 4.42 -0.46
N GLY A 48 10.56 5.14 -1.41
CA GLY A 48 10.53 6.60 -1.42
C GLY A 48 9.81 7.20 -0.21
N LEU A 49 8.65 6.65 0.16
CA LEU A 49 7.89 7.07 1.35
C LEU A 49 8.71 6.91 2.63
N ASN A 50 9.39 5.77 2.80
CA ASN A 50 10.22 5.50 3.96
C ASN A 50 11.51 6.33 3.98
N ALA A 51 12.17 6.51 2.83
CA ALA A 51 13.39 7.31 2.71
C ALA A 51 13.14 8.81 2.89
N GLY A 52 11.93 9.29 2.60
CA GLY A 52 11.58 10.70 2.67
C GLY A 52 11.64 11.32 4.07
N GLY A 53 11.63 10.52 5.14
CA GLY A 53 11.74 11.00 6.53
C GLY A 53 10.57 11.86 7.03
N LYS A 54 9.53 12.04 6.21
CA LYS A 54 8.33 12.83 6.53
C LYS A 54 7.27 12.03 7.28
N LEU A 55 7.28 10.70 7.15
CA LEU A 55 6.33 9.82 7.82
C LEU A 55 6.87 9.45 9.22
N PRO A 56 6.03 9.53 10.26
CA PRO A 56 6.45 9.21 11.62
C PRO A 56 6.61 7.69 11.89
N TYR A 57 6.12 6.85 10.97
CA TYR A 57 6.15 5.38 11.08
C TYR A 57 6.53 4.75 9.75
N GLU A 58 7.09 3.55 9.82
CA GLU A 58 7.48 2.76 8.65
C GLU A 58 6.26 2.24 7.88
N VAL A 59 6.38 2.26 6.56
CA VAL A 59 5.44 1.66 5.62
C VAL A 59 6.01 0.32 5.13
N ILE A 60 5.26 -0.77 5.31
CA ILE A 60 5.64 -2.14 4.95
C ILE A 60 4.88 -2.55 3.71
N LEU A 61 5.59 -2.79 2.61
CA LEU A 61 4.99 -3.33 1.38
C LEU A 61 4.49 -4.77 1.62
N LYS A 62 3.28 -5.05 1.12
CA LYS A 62 2.72 -6.40 1.01
C LYS A 62 2.71 -6.88 -0.44
N PRO A 63 2.65 -8.21 -0.68
CA PRO A 63 2.50 -8.74 -2.04
C PRO A 63 1.28 -8.13 -2.74
N THR A 64 1.36 -7.99 -4.07
CA THR A 64 0.24 -7.51 -4.90
C THR A 64 -0.98 -8.39 -4.70
N LEU A 65 -2.12 -7.76 -4.41
CA LEU A 65 -3.37 -8.42 -4.11
C LEU A 65 -4.19 -8.57 -5.39
N ILE A 66 -4.30 -9.81 -5.89
CA ILE A 66 -4.89 -10.14 -7.20
C ILE A 66 -6.12 -11.03 -7.11
N SER A 67 -6.48 -11.49 -5.90
CA SER A 67 -7.62 -12.39 -5.68
C SER A 67 -8.34 -12.09 -4.37
N GLN A 68 -9.63 -12.41 -4.30
CA GLN A 68 -10.43 -12.30 -3.08
C GLN A 68 -9.78 -13.01 -1.88
N ALA A 69 -9.19 -14.18 -2.10
CA ALA A 69 -8.50 -14.95 -1.06
C ALA A 69 -7.26 -14.21 -0.54
N SER A 70 -6.43 -13.68 -1.43
CA SER A 70 -5.24 -12.90 -1.04
C SER A 70 -5.62 -11.62 -0.28
N ILE A 71 -6.62 -10.88 -0.76
CA ILE A 71 -7.09 -9.65 -0.12
C ILE A 71 -7.62 -9.92 1.29
N ARG A 72 -8.54 -10.89 1.42
CA ARG A 72 -9.13 -11.26 2.71
C ARG A 72 -8.06 -11.73 3.70
N LYS A 73 -7.13 -12.58 3.25
CA LYS A 73 -6.01 -13.06 4.07
C LYS A 73 -5.17 -11.90 4.58
N THR A 74 -4.69 -11.02 3.69
CA THR A 74 -3.82 -9.90 4.07
C THR A 74 -4.53 -8.92 5.02
N LEU A 75 -5.80 -8.60 4.82
CA LEU A 75 -6.54 -7.72 5.73
C LEU A 75 -6.79 -8.36 7.11
N ASN A 76 -6.98 -9.68 7.18
CA ASN A 76 -7.09 -10.40 8.45
C ASN A 76 -5.75 -10.56 9.18
N GLU A 77 -4.66 -10.75 8.45
CA GLU A 77 -3.30 -10.66 9.01
C GLU A 77 -3.04 -9.25 9.55
N ALA A 78 -3.47 -8.21 8.83
CA ALA A 78 -3.37 -6.83 9.29
C ALA A 78 -4.16 -6.62 10.58
N ASN A 79 -5.37 -7.16 10.71
CA ASN A 79 -6.16 -7.13 11.94
C ASN A 79 -5.41 -7.76 13.12
N SER A 80 -4.77 -8.90 12.88
CA SER A 80 -4.15 -9.73 13.93
C SER A 80 -2.76 -9.25 14.37
N ASP A 81 -2.07 -8.46 13.54
CA ASP A 81 -0.75 -7.91 13.85
C ASP A 81 -0.88 -6.72 14.84
N PRO A 82 -0.44 -6.84 16.11
CA PRO A 82 -0.63 -5.77 17.10
C PRO A 82 0.16 -4.49 16.80
N ASP A 83 1.12 -4.54 15.88
CA ASP A 83 1.97 -3.41 15.50
C ASP A 83 1.51 -2.79 14.17
N CYS A 84 0.65 -3.45 13.40
CA CYS A 84 -0.02 -2.84 12.26
C CYS A 84 -1.07 -1.83 12.75
N ALA A 85 -0.86 -0.54 12.51
CA ALA A 85 -1.80 0.52 12.90
C ALA A 85 -2.85 0.82 11.83
N GLY A 86 -2.64 0.38 10.59
CA GLY A 86 -3.55 0.62 9.48
C GLY A 86 -2.98 0.14 8.15
N VAL A 87 -3.83 0.20 7.13
CA VAL A 87 -3.51 -0.23 5.77
C VAL A 87 -3.72 0.97 4.84
N ILE A 88 -2.72 1.20 4.00
CA ILE A 88 -2.74 2.09 2.85
C ILE A 88 -2.98 1.19 1.63
N THR A 89 -4.03 1.47 0.87
CA THR A 89 -4.33 0.76 -0.37
C THR A 89 -4.09 1.66 -1.57
N TRP A 90 -3.50 1.10 -2.62
CA TRP A 90 -3.35 1.74 -3.92
C TRP A 90 -3.74 0.75 -5.01
N MET A 91 -4.74 1.10 -5.81
CA MET A 91 -5.13 0.28 -6.96
C MET A 91 -4.25 0.73 -8.12
N HIS A 92 -3.22 -0.04 -8.42
CA HIS A 92 -2.25 0.29 -9.47
C HIS A 92 -2.91 0.10 -10.83
N THR A 93 -3.40 -1.11 -11.08
CA THR A 93 -4.26 -1.39 -12.23
C THR A 93 -5.71 -1.49 -11.78
N PHE A 94 -6.63 -1.75 -12.71
CA PHE A 94 -7.99 -2.10 -12.34
C PHE A 94 -8.02 -3.37 -11.48
N SER A 95 -8.52 -3.24 -10.24
CA SER A 95 -8.74 -4.35 -9.32
C SER A 95 -10.24 -4.45 -9.02
N PRO A 96 -10.96 -5.44 -9.58
CA PRO A 96 -12.40 -5.56 -9.42
C PRO A 96 -12.86 -5.47 -7.96
N ALA A 97 -13.59 -4.42 -7.62
CA ALA A 97 -13.97 -4.09 -6.23
C ALA A 97 -14.75 -5.21 -5.53
N LYS A 98 -15.44 -6.08 -6.27
CA LYS A 98 -16.14 -7.26 -5.72
C LYS A 98 -15.18 -8.20 -4.98
N MET A 99 -13.91 -8.30 -5.39
CA MET A 99 -12.90 -9.12 -4.70
C MET A 99 -12.57 -8.58 -3.31
N TRP A 100 -12.75 -7.28 -3.09
CA TRP A 100 -12.40 -6.61 -1.85
C TRP A 100 -13.50 -6.67 -0.78
N ILE A 101 -14.75 -6.91 -1.16
CA ILE A 101 -15.93 -6.81 -0.27
C ILE A 101 -15.73 -7.56 1.04
N ILE A 102 -15.43 -8.87 0.99
CA ILE A 102 -15.33 -9.70 2.20
C ILE A 102 -14.15 -9.25 3.07
N GLY A 103 -12.99 -8.99 2.46
CA GLY A 103 -11.82 -8.52 3.20
C GLY A 103 -12.07 -7.19 3.90
N LEU A 104 -12.70 -6.23 3.23
CA LEU A 104 -13.06 -4.93 3.80
C LEU A 104 -14.15 -5.03 4.87
N GLN A 105 -15.13 -5.92 4.70
CA GLN A 105 -16.16 -6.19 5.71
C GLN A 105 -15.59 -6.81 7.00
N GLU A 106 -14.47 -7.53 6.92
CA GLU A 106 -13.78 -8.15 8.06
C GLU A 106 -12.68 -7.24 8.64
N TYR A 107 -12.18 -6.27 7.88
CA TYR A 107 -11.14 -5.35 8.32
C TYR A 107 -11.62 -4.42 9.45
N ARG A 108 -10.79 -4.22 10.48
CA ARG A 108 -11.15 -3.51 11.73
C ARG A 108 -10.20 -2.37 12.10
N LYS A 109 -9.25 -2.05 11.22
CA LYS A 109 -8.27 -0.98 11.45
C LYS A 109 -8.50 0.17 10.47
N PRO A 110 -7.92 1.36 10.69
CA PRO A 110 -8.00 2.46 9.73
C PRO A 110 -7.53 2.05 8.33
N LEU A 111 -8.23 2.54 7.31
CA LEU A 111 -7.91 2.36 5.90
C LEU A 111 -7.64 3.73 5.27
N CYS A 112 -6.57 3.84 4.50
CA CYS A 112 -6.29 4.99 3.66
C CYS A 112 -6.28 4.53 2.21
N HIS A 113 -7.17 5.08 1.37
CA HIS A 113 -7.11 4.88 -0.07
C HIS A 113 -6.22 5.95 -0.69
N LEU A 114 -5.00 5.58 -1.08
CA LEU A 114 -4.05 6.47 -1.74
C LEU A 114 -4.33 6.48 -3.25
N LEU A 115 -4.99 7.55 -3.70
CA LEU A 115 -5.25 7.82 -5.11
C LEU A 115 -4.01 8.50 -5.71
N THR A 116 -3.13 7.71 -6.32
CA THR A 116 -1.86 8.17 -6.91
C THR A 116 -1.54 7.40 -8.18
N GLN A 117 -0.47 7.81 -8.87
CA GLN A 117 0.08 7.16 -10.06
C GLN A 117 1.60 7.10 -9.91
N PHE A 118 2.26 6.10 -10.51
CA PHE A 118 3.72 6.00 -10.43
C PHE A 118 4.41 7.13 -11.20
N ASN A 119 3.92 7.46 -12.39
CA ASN A 119 4.43 8.54 -13.22
C ASN A 119 3.72 9.86 -12.89
N GLU A 120 4.49 10.94 -12.79
CA GLU A 120 3.96 12.30 -12.64
C GLU A 120 3.34 12.82 -13.94
N GLU A 121 3.98 12.55 -15.08
CA GLU A 121 3.56 13.02 -16.39
C GLU A 121 3.12 11.87 -17.31
N ILE A 122 2.24 12.20 -18.26
CA ILE A 122 1.83 11.29 -19.33
C ILE A 122 2.91 11.29 -20.43
N PRO A 123 3.42 10.13 -20.87
CA PRO A 123 4.45 10.06 -21.90
C PRO A 123 3.84 10.22 -23.30
N TYR A 124 3.40 11.43 -23.67
CA TYR A 124 2.63 11.71 -24.89
C TYR A 124 3.25 11.18 -26.20
N GLY A 125 4.59 11.10 -26.29
CA GLY A 125 5.28 10.62 -27.48
C GLY A 125 5.40 9.10 -27.61
N THR A 126 5.17 8.35 -26.52
CA THR A 126 5.41 6.90 -26.46
C THR A 126 4.28 6.12 -25.80
N ILE A 127 3.21 6.77 -25.35
CA ILE A 127 2.06 6.12 -24.74
C ILE A 127 1.38 5.17 -25.73
N ASP A 128 1.13 3.95 -25.29
CA ASP A 128 0.46 2.90 -26.04
C ASP A 128 -0.52 2.12 -25.15
N MET A 129 -1.11 1.05 -25.68
CA MET A 129 -2.08 0.24 -24.93
C MET A 129 -1.43 -0.58 -23.81
N ASP A 130 -0.14 -0.89 -23.89
CA ASP A 130 0.57 -1.56 -22.80
C ASP A 130 0.66 -0.61 -21.61
N PHE A 131 1.06 0.65 -21.85
CA PHE A 131 1.07 1.68 -20.82
C PHE A 131 -0.31 1.88 -20.15
N MET A 132 -1.38 1.92 -20.95
CA MET A 132 -2.76 2.12 -20.46
C MET A 132 -3.30 0.92 -19.65
N ASN A 133 -2.80 -0.28 -19.89
CA ASN A 133 -3.17 -1.46 -19.09
C ASN A 133 -2.34 -1.57 -17.82
N GLU A 134 -1.15 -0.97 -17.80
CA GLU A 134 -0.20 -1.02 -16.70
C GLU A 134 -0.38 0.11 -15.67
N ASN A 135 -0.92 1.29 -16.02
CA ASN A 135 -0.95 2.49 -15.16
C ASN A 135 -2.34 3.13 -15.05
#